data_AF-A0A5C8U7N7-F1
#
_entry.id   AF-A0A5C8U7N7-F1
#
_cell.length_a   1.000
_cell.length_b   1.000
_cell.length_c   1.000
_cell.angle_alpha   90.00
_cell.angle_beta   90.00
_cell.angle_gamma   90.00
#
_symmetry.space_group_name_H-M   'P 1'
#
loop_
_entity.id
_entity.type
_entity.pdbx_description
1 polymer ?
#
loop_
_entity_poly.entity_id
_entity_poly.type
_entity_poly.pdbx_seq_one_letter_code
_entity_poly.pdbx_strand_id
1 'polypeptide(L)'
;MDGIDPQTQTELEAAVFRRLVAHLRDRPDAQNIDLMNLAGFCRNCLSNWLKDAADARGLALGKEASREHVYGMPFADWKRLHQKEATPEQQAAFAKGQAESPGGH
;
A
#
# COMPACT_ATOMS: atom_id res chain seq x y z
N MET A 1 -14.50 -14.96 -13.70
CA MET A 1 -15.65 -14.22 -13.12
C MET A 1 -16.74 -14.28 -14.16
N ASP A 2 -17.26 -15.48 -14.40
CA ASP A 2 -17.99 -15.75 -15.64
C ASP A 2 -19.45 -15.35 -15.43
N GLY A 3 -19.99 -14.55 -16.33
CA GLY A 3 -21.36 -14.01 -16.22
C GLY A 3 -21.51 -12.75 -15.38
N ILE A 4 -20.42 -12.11 -14.94
CA ILE A 4 -20.45 -10.80 -14.27
C ILE A 4 -20.19 -9.72 -15.32
N ASP A 5 -21.01 -8.67 -15.36
CA ASP A 5 -20.80 -7.55 -16.28
C ASP A 5 -19.60 -6.67 -15.84
N PRO A 6 -18.97 -5.93 -16.77
CA PRO A 6 -17.76 -5.16 -16.47
C PRO A 6 -17.91 -4.12 -15.36
N GLN A 7 -19.10 -3.52 -15.21
CA GLN A 7 -19.34 -2.53 -14.16
C GLN A 7 -19.40 -3.22 -12.80
N THR A 8 -20.18 -4.29 -12.68
CA THR A 8 -20.25 -5.07 -11.44
C THR A 8 -18.87 -5.61 -11.04
N GLN A 9 -18.07 -6.09 -12.00
CA GLN A 9 -16.69 -6.51 -11.72
C GLN A 9 -15.85 -5.36 -11.13
N THR A 10 -15.91 -4.17 -11.71
CA THR A 10 -15.19 -2.99 -11.22
C THR A 10 -15.61 -2.61 -9.79
N GLU A 11 -16.91 -2.66 -9.51
CA GLU A 11 -17.45 -2.34 -8.18
C GLU A 11 -16.99 -3.35 -7.11
N LEU A 12 -16.94 -4.64 -7.47
CA LEU A 12 -16.43 -5.70 -6.60
C LEU A 12 -14.93 -5.55 -6.33
N GLU A 13 -14.12 -5.30 -7.35
CA GLU A 13 -12.68 -5.06 -7.21
C GLU A 13 -12.41 -3.85 -6.32
N ALA A 14 -13.14 -2.75 -6.52
CA ALA A 14 -13.05 -1.56 -5.68
C ALA A 14 -13.49 -1.84 -4.23
N ALA A 15 -14.53 -2.67 -4.03
CA ALA A 15 -14.96 -3.07 -2.69
C ALA A 15 -13.91 -3.91 -1.96
N VAL A 16 -13.25 -4.83 -2.66
CA VAL A 16 -12.15 -5.64 -2.12
C VAL A 16 -10.95 -4.75 -1.77
N PHE A 17 -10.58 -3.80 -2.64
CA PHE A 17 -9.50 -2.84 -2.35
C PHE A 17 -9.81 -2.02 -1.09
N ARG A 18 -11.02 -1.45 -0.98
CA ARG A 18 -11.45 -0.73 0.22
C ARG A 18 -11.37 -1.60 1.48
N ARG A 19 -11.75 -2.88 1.38
CA ARG A 19 -11.66 -3.83 2.50
C ARG A 19 -10.22 -4.15 2.89
N LEU A 20 -9.31 -4.32 1.93
CA LEU A 20 -7.89 -4.52 2.20
C LEU A 20 -7.29 -3.30 2.91
N VAL A 21 -7.58 -2.11 2.40
CA VAL A 21 -7.12 -0.85 3.01
C VAL A 21 -7.63 -0.72 4.44
N ALA A 22 -8.92 -0.98 4.68
CA ALA A 22 -9.48 -0.99 6.03
C ALA A 22 -8.79 -2.01 6.94
N HIS A 23 -8.61 -3.25 6.47
CA HIS A 23 -7.92 -4.30 7.23
C HIS A 23 -6.49 -3.90 7.63
N LEU A 24 -5.74 -3.25 6.72
CA LEU A 24 -4.38 -2.78 7.00
C LEU A 24 -4.34 -1.61 7.99
N ARG A 25 -5.41 -0.81 8.10
CA ARG A 25 -5.52 0.25 9.12
C ARG A 25 -5.78 -0.34 10.51
N ASP A 26 -6.61 -1.38 10.58
CA ASP A 26 -6.90 -2.10 11.82
C ASP A 26 -5.72 -2.97 12.29
N ARG A 27 -4.70 -3.13 11.45
CA ARG A 27 -3.47 -3.89 11.71
C ARG A 27 -2.22 -3.00 11.70
N PRO A 28 -2.10 -1.98 12.58
CA PRO A 28 -0.90 -1.15 12.65
C PRO A 28 0.34 -1.94 13.08
N ASP A 29 0.16 -3.11 13.70
CA ASP A 29 1.21 -4.06 14.03
C ASP A 29 1.91 -4.64 12.80
N ALA A 30 1.21 -4.76 11.67
CA ALA A 30 1.80 -5.17 10.40
C ALA A 30 2.63 -4.01 9.82
N GLN A 31 3.89 -3.88 10.21
CA GLN A 31 4.76 -2.79 9.75
C GLN A 31 5.06 -2.92 8.25
N ASN A 32 5.25 -1.79 7.57
CA ASN A 32 5.54 -1.81 6.13
C ASN A 32 6.81 -2.60 5.79
N ILE A 33 7.84 -2.56 6.65
CA ILE A 33 9.08 -3.31 6.40
C ILE A 33 8.86 -4.82 6.43
N ASP A 34 8.00 -5.32 7.32
CA ASP A 34 7.64 -6.74 7.38
C ASP A 34 6.85 -7.15 6.14
N LEU A 35 5.89 -6.31 5.72
CA LEU A 35 5.13 -6.55 4.49
C LEU A 35 6.04 -6.56 3.25
N MET A 36 7.01 -5.65 3.17
CA MET A 36 7.99 -5.63 2.09
C MET A 36 8.87 -6.88 2.10
N ASN A 37 9.38 -7.29 3.26
CA ASN A 37 10.25 -8.46 3.39
C ASN A 37 9.52 -9.77 3.06
N LEU A 38 8.23 -9.86 3.39
CA LEU A 38 7.44 -11.07 3.18
C LEU A 38 6.82 -11.14 1.77
N ALA A 39 6.24 -10.05 1.30
CA ALA A 39 5.33 -10.04 0.16
C ALA A 39 5.73 -9.08 -0.97
N GLY A 40 6.80 -8.29 -0.81
CA GLY A 40 7.27 -7.37 -1.85
C GLY A 40 6.37 -6.14 -2.07
N PHE A 41 5.36 -5.91 -1.22
CA PHE A 41 4.54 -4.69 -1.24
C PHE A 41 4.15 -4.27 0.17
N CYS A 42 3.77 -3.00 0.33
CA CYS A 42 3.24 -2.47 1.60
C CYS A 42 2.21 -1.37 1.35
N ARG A 43 1.76 -0.67 2.41
CA ARG A 43 0.80 0.46 2.29
C ARG A 43 1.30 1.58 1.38
N ASN A 44 2.61 1.82 1.35
CA ASN A 44 3.19 2.82 0.45
C ASN A 44 3.07 2.41 -1.02
N CYS A 45 3.21 1.12 -1.34
CA CYS A 45 3.00 0.60 -2.69
C CYS A 45 1.54 0.80 -3.13
N LEU A 46 0.58 0.47 -2.26
CA LEU A 46 -0.85 0.74 -2.52
C LEU A 46 -1.12 2.24 -2.77
N SER A 47 -0.44 3.12 -2.02
CA SER A 47 -0.55 4.57 -2.19
C SER A 47 0.04 5.05 -3.51
N ASN A 48 1.15 4.45 -3.95
CA ASN A 48 1.77 4.75 -5.24
C ASN A 48 0.88 4.24 -6.38
N TRP A 49 0.40 3.00 -6.34
CA TRP A 49 -0.47 2.45 -7.39
C TRP A 49 -1.77 3.25 -7.55
N LEU A 50 -2.35 3.75 -6.46
CA LEU A 50 -3.51 4.65 -6.53
C LEU A 50 -3.16 5.97 -7.23
N LYS A 51 -1.98 6.53 -6.93
CA LYS A 51 -1.47 7.72 -7.62
C LYS A 51 -1.22 7.45 -9.10
N ASP A 52 -0.54 6.36 -9.43
CA ASP A 52 -0.22 6.00 -10.82
C ASP A 52 -1.50 5.77 -11.64
N ALA A 53 -2.52 5.15 -11.04
CA ALA A 53 -3.84 4.99 -11.66
C ALA A 53 -4.56 6.33 -11.91
N ALA A 54 -4.35 7.33 -11.05
CA ALA A 54 -4.88 8.69 -11.25
C ALA A 54 -4.09 9.44 -12.34
N ASP A 55 -2.76 9.37 -12.30
CA ASP A 55 -1.87 9.97 -13.29
C ASP A 55 -2.16 9.43 -14.70
N ALA A 56 -2.37 8.11 -14.84
CA ALA A 56 -2.75 7.46 -16.10
C ALA A 56 -4.07 7.96 -16.68
N ARG A 57 -4.91 8.61 -15.86
CA ARG A 57 -6.18 9.23 -16.26
C ARG A 57 -6.09 10.76 -16.35
N GLY A 58 -4.90 11.34 -16.21
CA GLY A 58 -4.69 12.79 -16.18
C GLY A 58 -5.29 13.48 -14.95
N LEU A 59 -5.56 12.73 -13.88
CA LEU A 59 -6.13 13.26 -12.64
C LEU A 59 -5.00 13.62 -11.67
N ALA A 60 -4.99 14.87 -11.20
CA ALA A 60 -4.00 15.32 -10.23
C ALA A 60 -4.26 14.70 -8.85
N LEU A 61 -3.51 13.66 -8.49
CA LEU A 61 -3.47 13.10 -7.14
C LEU A 61 -2.06 13.22 -6.55
N GLY A 62 -1.93 14.01 -5.50
CA GLY A 62 -0.66 14.17 -4.79
C GLY A 62 -0.27 12.91 -4.01
N LYS A 63 1.04 12.69 -3.80
CA LYS A 63 1.58 11.60 -2.98
C LYS A 63 1.07 11.62 -1.54
N GLU A 64 0.87 12.81 -0.97
CA GLU A 64 0.32 12.97 0.37
C GLU A 64 -1.14 12.55 0.42
N ALA A 65 -1.95 13.00 -0.54
CA ALA A 65 -3.36 12.64 -0.65
C ALA A 65 -3.56 11.14 -0.90
N SER A 66 -2.74 10.50 -1.75
CA SER A 66 -2.84 9.06 -1.99
C SER A 66 -2.47 8.25 -0.74
N ARG A 67 -1.47 8.71 0.03
CA ARG A 67 -1.14 8.12 1.34
C ARG A 67 -2.26 8.34 2.33
N GLU A 68 -2.79 9.55 2.48
CA GLU A 68 -3.90 9.80 3.38
C GLU A 68 -5.10 8.91 3.07
N HIS A 69 -5.39 8.69 1.77
CA HIS A 69 -6.41 7.74 1.35
C HIS A 69 -6.11 6.31 1.79
N VAL A 70 -4.87 5.82 1.75
CA VAL A 70 -4.56 4.44 2.19
C VAL A 70 -4.47 4.35 3.72
N TYR A 71 -3.82 5.30 4.38
CA TYR A 71 -3.59 5.28 5.82
C TYR A 71 -4.81 5.71 6.66
N GLY A 72 -5.79 6.40 6.05
CA GLY A 72 -7.00 6.89 6.72
C GLY A 72 -6.77 8.13 7.60
N MET A 73 -5.56 8.69 7.57
CA MET A 73 -5.14 9.90 8.26
C MET A 73 -3.86 10.44 7.60
N PRO A 74 -3.42 11.68 7.90
CA PRO A 74 -2.14 12.19 7.42
C PRO A 74 -0.99 11.23 7.74
N PHE A 75 -0.14 10.95 6.75
CA PHE A 75 0.94 9.97 6.89
C PHE A 75 1.89 10.30 8.06
N ALA A 76 2.14 11.58 8.31
CA ALA A 76 2.95 12.02 9.45
C ALA A 76 2.34 11.60 10.79
N ASP A 77 1.02 11.70 10.95
CA ASP A 77 0.31 11.26 12.16
C ASP A 77 0.33 9.75 12.29
N TRP A 78 0.12 9.00 11.20
CA TRP A 78 0.21 7.55 11.24
C TRP A 78 1.61 7.09 11.68
N LYS A 79 2.67 7.71 11.13
CA LYS A 79 4.05 7.41 11.55
C LYS A 79 4.25 7.65 13.04
N ARG A 80 3.78 8.78 13.55
CA ARG A 80 3.90 9.16 14.97
C ARG A 80 3.15 8.20 15.89
N LEU A 81 1.96 7.73 15.49
CA LEU A 81 1.10 6.88 16.32
C LEU A 81 1.45 5.39 16.24
N HIS A 82 1.97 4.92 15.11
CA HIS A 82 2.00 3.48 14.80
C HIS A 82 3.32 2.96 14.24
N GLN A 83 4.19 3.81 13.68
CA GLN A 83 5.43 3.31 13.09
C GLN A 83 6.47 3.02 14.18
N LYS A 84 7.03 1.83 14.13
CA LYS A 84 8.14 1.40 14.99
C LYS A 84 9.45 1.52 14.20
N GLU A 85 10.54 1.71 14.94
CA GLU A 85 11.88 1.60 14.36
C GLU A 85 12.12 0.15 13.92
N ALA A 86 12.67 -0.01 12.72
CA ALA A 86 12.99 -1.32 12.17
C ALA A 86 14.23 -1.89 12.84
N THR A 87 14.19 -3.17 13.22
CA THR A 87 15.37 -3.85 13.77
C THR A 87 16.45 -4.03 12.71
N PRO A 88 17.73 -4.22 13.10
CA PRO A 88 18.82 -4.49 12.16
C PRO A 88 18.53 -5.68 11.23
N GLU A 89 17.88 -6.71 11.74
CA GLU A 89 17.52 -7.91 10.98
C GLU A 89 16.47 -7.59 9.90
N GLN A 90 15.44 -6.81 10.25
CA GLN A 90 14.42 -6.38 9.29
C GLN A 90 15.03 -5.51 8.18
N GLN A 91 15.97 -4.62 8.54
CA GLN A 91 16.70 -3.78 7.59
C GLN A 91 17.60 -4.61 6.66
N ALA A 92 18.32 -5.59 7.21
CA ALA A 92 19.16 -6.47 6.42
C ALA A 92 18.35 -7.34 5.43
N ALA A 93 17.22 -7.90 5.89
CA ALA A 93 16.31 -8.65 5.03
C ALA A 93 15.75 -7.77 3.90
N PHE A 94 15.39 -6.53 4.21
CA PHE A 94 14.90 -5.58 3.22
C PHE A 94 15.96 -5.22 2.17
N ALA A 95 17.19 -4.94 2.60
CA ALA A 95 18.30 -4.65 1.71
C ALA A 95 18.61 -5.84 0.78
N LYS A 96 18.58 -7.06 1.31
CA LYS A 96 18.74 -8.29 0.53
C LYS A 96 17.62 -8.44 -0.51
N GLY A 97 16.36 -8.27 -0.11
CA GLY A 97 15.21 -8.37 -1.01
C GLY A 97 15.26 -7.36 -2.17
N GLN A 98 15.73 -6.12 -1.91
CA GLN A 98 15.95 -5.14 -2.98
C GLN A 98 17.01 -5.55 -3.99
N ALA A 99 18.10 -6.17 -3.53
CA ALA A 99 19.17 -6.63 -4.41
C ALA A 99 18.74 -7.80 -5.30
N GLU A 100 17.87 -8.68 -4.80
CA GLU A 100 17.40 -9.87 -5.50
C GLU A 100 16.21 -9.59 -6.45
N SER A 101 15.50 -8.46 -6.29
CA SER A 101 14.36 -8.07 -7.12
C SER A 101 14.40 -6.59 -7.51
N PRO A 102 15.31 -6.18 -8.42
CA PRO A 102 15.56 -4.78 -8.75
C PRO A 102 14.42 -4.04 -9.50
N GLY A 103 13.29 -4.71 -9.78
CA GLY A 103 12.17 -4.16 -10.55
C GLY A 103 10.87 -3.93 -9.77
N GLY A 104 10.84 -4.12 -8.45
CA GLY A 104 9.65 -3.91 -7.63
C GLY A 104 9.37 -2.45 -7.32
N HIS A 105 9.03 -1.65 -8.33
CA HIS A 105 8.53 -0.27 -8.19
C HIS A 105 7.23 -0.12 -8.96
#